data_AF-A0A2S9GNV8-F1
#
_entry.id   AF-A0A2S9GNV8-F1
#
_cell.length_a   1.000
_cell.length_b   1.000
_cell.length_c   1.000
_cell.angle_alpha   90.00
_cell.angle_beta   90.00
_cell.angle_gamma   90.00
#
_symmetry.space_group_name_H-M   'P 1'
#
loop_
_entity.id
_entity.type
_entity.pdbx_description
1 polymer ?
#
loop_
_entity_poly.entity_id
_entity_poly.type
_entity_poly.pdbx_seq_one_letter_code
_entity_poly.pdbx_strand_id
1 'polypeptide(L)' 'AHAYYDQLLEKLRADPDHVRNIQDTWGDPLTEAAAQSSDGRAAYVTLYLAGNMGETESNESVASVREIVDNSPAPPG' A
#
# COMPACT_ATOMS: atom_id res chain seq x y z
N ALA A 1 -0.01 3.06 14.59
CA ALA A 1 0.67 2.86 13.29
C ALA A 1 0.12 1.63 12.57
N HIS A 2 0.28 0.42 13.13
CA HIS A 2 -0.26 -0.83 12.56
C HIS A 2 -1.74 -0.77 12.16
N ALA A 3 -2.63 -0.33 13.05
CA ALA A 3 -4.05 -0.22 12.72
C ALA A 3 -4.39 0.72 11.53
N TYR A 4 -3.60 1.79 11.31
CA TYR A 4 -3.78 2.67 10.15
C TYR A 4 -3.33 1.98 8.86
N TYR A 5 -2.19 1.30 8.91
CA TYR A 5 -1.66 0.52 7.80
C TYR A 5 -2.58 -0.63 7.42
N ASP A 6 -3.09 -1.39 8.40
CA ASP A 6 -4.03 -2.49 8.15
C ASP A 6 -5.27 -2.00 7.40
N GLN A 7 -5.86 -0.89 7.85
CA GLN A 7 -7.01 -0.27 7.18
C GLN A 7 -6.68 0.23 5.78
N LEU A 8 -5.49 0.80 5.58
CA LEU A 8 -5.04 1.22 4.25
C LEU A 8 -4.89 0.02 3.31
N LEU A 9 -4.30 -1.07 3.78
CA LEU A 9 -4.16 -2.30 3.00
C LEU A 9 -5.52 -2.94 2.70
N GLU A 10 -6.47 -2.92 3.63
CA GLU A 10 -7.85 -3.38 3.39
C GLU A 10 -8.51 -2.59 2.26
N LYS A 11 -8.39 -1.25 2.26
CA LYS A 11 -8.92 -0.41 1.18
C LYS A 11 -8.26 -0.71 -0.18
N LEU A 12 -6.94 -0.90 -0.20
CA LEU A 12 -6.22 -1.29 -1.41
C LEU A 12 -6.63 -2.68 -1.93
N ARG A 13 -6.85 -3.65 -1.03
CA ARG A 13 -7.35 -5.00 -1.38
C ARG A 13 -8.79 -4.97 -1.89
N ALA A 14 -9.57 -3.98 -1.49
CA ALA A 14 -10.95 -3.80 -1.95
C ALA A 14 -11.06 -3.22 -3.37
N ASP A 15 -9.93 -2.89 -4.02
CA ASP A 15 -9.86 -2.44 -5.42
C ASP A 15 -9.13 -3.48 -6.31
N PRO A 16 -9.74 -4.64 -6.58
CA PRO A 16 -9.10 -5.72 -7.34
C PRO A 16 -8.92 -5.40 -8.83
N ASP A 17 -9.60 -4.38 -9.34
CA ASP A 17 -9.48 -3.95 -10.73
C ASP A 17 -8.11 -3.30 -10.98
N HIS A 18 -7.60 -2.55 -10.01
CA HIS A 18 -6.31 -1.85 -10.10
C HIS A 18 -5.19 -2.52 -9.28
N VAL A 19 -5.50 -3.18 -8.17
CA VAL A 19 -4.53 -3.81 -7.27
C VAL A 19 -4.62 -5.33 -7.39
N ARG A 20 -3.59 -5.93 -8.01
CA ARG A 20 -3.53 -7.38 -8.24
C ARG A 20 -2.97 -8.15 -7.06
N ASN A 21 -1.96 -7.60 -6.40
CA ASN A 21 -1.35 -8.23 -5.24
C ASN A 21 -0.69 -7.19 -4.32
N ILE A 22 -0.66 -7.49 -3.03
CA ILE A 22 0.04 -6.69 -2.02
C ILE A 22 1.05 -7.62 -1.33
N GLN A 23 2.33 -7.27 -1.43
CA GLN A 23 3.38 -7.93 -0.65
C GLN A 23 3.57 -7.17 0.66
N ASP A 24 2.88 -7.66 1.69
CA ASP A 24 2.85 -7.08 3.03
C ASP A 24 3.95 -7.67 3.91
N THR A 25 5.12 -7.03 3.90
CA THR A 25 6.26 -7.45 4.74
C THR A 25 6.24 -6.81 6.11
N TRP A 26 5.53 -5.69 6.31
CA TRP A 26 5.45 -5.02 7.59
C TRP A 26 4.41 -5.66 8.54
N GLY A 27 3.34 -6.23 8.00
CA GLY A 27 2.33 -6.95 8.78
C GLY A 27 2.76 -8.33 9.29
N ASP A 28 3.86 -8.89 8.77
CA ASP A 28 4.45 -10.15 9.24
C ASP A 28 5.61 -9.88 10.22
N PRO A 29 5.51 -10.27 11.50
CA PRO A 29 6.56 -10.04 12.51
C PRO A 29 7.94 -10.61 12.14
N LEU A 30 8.01 -11.60 11.25
CA LEU A 30 9.27 -12.18 10.79
C LEU A 30 9.96 -11.31 9.73
N THR A 31 9.21 -10.49 8.99
CA THR A 31 9.73 -9.63 7.92
C THR A 31 9.62 -8.14 8.25
N GLU A 32 8.96 -7.77 9.34
CA GLU A 32 8.67 -6.38 9.74
C GLU A 32 9.93 -5.51 9.79
N ALA A 33 11.00 -6.02 10.41
CA ALA A 33 12.26 -5.31 10.58
C ALA A 33 12.97 -4.96 9.26
N ALA A 34 12.67 -5.67 8.17
CA ALA A 34 13.21 -5.36 6.85
C ALA A 34 12.40 -4.28 6.11
N ALA A 35 11.15 -4.08 6.51
CA ALA A 35 10.21 -3.14 5.88
C ALA A 35 10.16 -1.78 6.58
N GLN A 36 10.60 -1.70 7.85
CA GLN A 36 10.55 -0.50 8.68
C GLN A 36 11.85 0.31 8.62
N SER A 37 11.75 1.64 8.66
CA SER A 37 12.90 2.53 8.83
C SER A 37 13.58 2.34 10.18
N SER A 38 14.86 2.68 10.27
CA SER A 38 15.67 2.50 11.49
C SER A 38 15.20 3.33 12.69
N ASP A 39 14.47 4.43 12.45
CA ASP A 39 13.85 5.27 13.48
C ASP A 39 12.42 4.84 13.86
N GLY A 40 11.90 3.78 13.22
CA GLY A 40 10.57 3.23 13.46
C GLY A 40 9.41 4.07 12.91
N ARG A 41 9.68 5.09 12.09
CA ARG A 41 8.68 6.08 11.65
C ARG A 41 8.09 5.85 10.26
N ALA A 42 8.68 5.00 9.45
CA ALA A 42 8.19 4.66 8.12
C ALA A 42 8.21 3.14 7.90
N ALA A 43 7.30 2.65 7.07
CA ALA A 43 7.27 1.28 6.58
C ALA A 43 6.99 1.29 5.08
N TYR A 44 7.51 0.30 4.36
CA TYR A 44 7.28 0.12 2.93
C TYR A 44 6.43 -1.13 2.66
N VAL A 45 5.58 -1.03 1.65
CA VAL A 45 4.79 -2.13 1.10
C VAL A 45 4.93 -2.12 -0.43
N THR A 46 5.00 -3.29 -1.04
CA THR A 46 5.06 -3.41 -2.51
C THR A 46 3.70 -3.79 -3.07
N LEU A 47 3.21 -2.99 -4.02
CA LEU A 47 1.95 -3.21 -4.74
C LEU A 47 2.24 -3.71 -6.16
N TYR A 48 1.50 -4.72 -6.58
CA TYR A 48 1.44 -5.17 -7.97
C TYR A 48 0.12 -4.67 -8.56
N LEU A 49 0.23 -3.81 -9.57
CA LEU A 49 -0.91 -3.12 -10.15
C LEU A 49 -1.32 -3.73 -11.49
N ALA A 50 -2.54 -3.42 -11.93
CA ALA A 50 -3.04 -3.80 -13.24
C ALA A 50 -2.38 -2.97 -14.37
N GLY A 51 -2.43 -3.51 -15.60
CA GLY A 51 -1.81 -2.93 -16.79
C GLY A 51 -0.30 -3.13 -16.91
N ASN A 52 0.22 -3.06 -18.14
CA ASN A 52 1.66 -3.05 -18.36
C ASN A 52 2.22 -1.63 -18.25
N MET A 53 3.49 -1.53 -17.89
CA MET A 53 4.18 -0.24 -17.76
C MET A 53 4.08 0.57 -19.07
N GLY A 54 3.56 1.79 -18.97
CA GLY A 54 3.38 2.69 -20.11
C GLY A 54 2.01 2.60 -20.79
N GLU A 55 1.14 1.69 -20.37
CA GLU A 55 -0.26 1.62 -20.81
C GLU A 55 -1.18 2.50 -19.96
N THR A 56 -2.34 2.84 -20.51
CA THR A 56 -3.37 3.63 -19.82
C THR A 56 -3.82 2.96 -18.51
N GLU A 57 -4.08 1.65 -18.52
CA GLU A 57 -4.53 0.88 -17.35
C GLU A 57 -3.54 0.96 -16.18
N SER A 58 -2.23 0.98 -16.47
CA SER A 58 -1.20 1.12 -15.43
C SER A 58 -1.20 2.51 -14.80
N ASN A 59 -1.42 3.55 -15.61
CA ASN A 59 -1.54 4.92 -15.10
C ASN A 59 -2.81 5.12 -14.27
N GLU A 60 -3.93 4.55 -14.70
CA GLU A 60 -5.19 4.54 -13.96
C GLU A 60 -5.04 3.80 -12.63
N SER A 61 -4.35 2.65 -12.62
CA SER A 61 -4.09 1.90 -11.40
C SER A 61 -3.25 2.68 -10.40
N VAL A 62 -2.22 3.40 -10.85
CA VAL A 62 -1.43 4.29 -9.99
C VAL A 62 -2.28 5.45 -9.46
N ALA A 63 -3.18 5.99 -10.28
CA ALA A 63 -4.08 7.07 -9.87
C ALA A 63 -5.06 6.59 -8.77
N SER A 64 -5.66 5.41 -8.93
CA SER A 64 -6.55 4.82 -7.92
C SER A 64 -5.84 4.64 -6.56
N VAL A 65 -4.62 4.09 -6.59
CA VAL A 65 -3.82 3.93 -5.35
C VAL A 65 -3.57 5.28 -4.67
N ARG A 66 -3.23 6.32 -5.43
CA ARG A 66 -3.04 7.68 -4.88
C ARG A 66 -4.32 8.20 -4.25
N GLU A 67 -5.46 8.06 -4.92
CA GLU A 67 -6.75 8.49 -4.41
C GLU A 67 -7.12 7.76 -3.10
N ILE A 68 -6.87 6.45 -3.02
CA ILE A 68 -7.12 5.67 -1.79
C ILE A 68 -6.25 6.18 -0.63
N VAL A 69 -4.98 6.47 -0.89
CA VAL A 69 -4.04 7.01 0.12
C VAL A 69 -4.48 8.40 0.56
N ASP A 70 -4.80 9.30 -0.37
CA ASP A 70 -5.23 10.67 -0.07
C ASP A 70 -6.55 10.69 0.75
N ASN A 71 -7.44 9.73 0.51
CA ASN A 71 -8.68 9.54 1.27
C ASN A 71 -8.53 8.67 2.53
N SER A 72 -7.30 8.37 2.93
CA SER A 72 -6.97 7.63 4.15
C SER A 72 -6.03 8.46 5.01
N PRO A 73 -6.53 9.51 5.69
CA PRO A 73 -5.68 10.36 6.50
C PRO A 73 -5.05 9.59 7.66
N ALA A 74 -3.75 9.76 7.86
CA ALA A 74 -3.03 9.19 8.98
C ALA A 74 -3.54 9.78 10.31
N PRO A 75 -3.58 8.99 11.40
CA PRO A 75 -3.90 9.51 12.73
C PRO A 75 -2.84 10.55 13.15
N PRO A 76 -3.22 11.55 13.97
CA PRO A 76 -2.28 12.54 14.48
C PRO A 76 -1.17 11.86 15.31
N GLY A 77 0.09 12.18 15.01
CA GLY A 77 1.26 11.60 15.68
C GLY A 77 2.57 12.06 15.09
#